data_AF-A0A925LI57-F1
#
_entry.id   AF-A0A925LI57-F1
#
_cell.length_a   1.000
_cell.length_b   1.000
_cell.length_c   1.000
_cell.angle_alpha   90.00
_cell.angle_beta   90.00
_cell.angle_gamma   90.00
#
_symmetry.space_group_name_H-M   'P 1'
#
loop_
_entity.id
_entity.type
_entity.pdbx_description
1 polymer ?
#
loop_
_entity_poly.entity_id
_entity_poly.type
_entity_poly.pdbx_seq_one_letter_code
_entity_poly.pdbx_strand_id
1 'polypeptide(L)'
;MMLKLTKDEFIEELRAEVAGYDEISEANEDDFIGRIEKYIEAEKGKNKRISIETNSIMIQLEDETDLFEIVDQYLVAILDEEVDRYWQNWKL
;
A
#
# COMPACT_ATOMS: atom_id res chain seq x y z
N MET A 1 -5.50 -10.70 -14.72
CA MET A 1 -4.14 -11.26 -14.89
C MET A 1 -3.39 -10.76 -13.70
N MET A 2 -2.79 -11.62 -12.87
CA MET A 2 -2.14 -11.15 -11.64
C MET A 2 -0.96 -10.24 -11.98
N LEU A 3 -0.99 -9.04 -11.42
CA LEU A 3 0.08 -8.05 -11.53
C LEU A 3 1.14 -8.35 -10.45
N LYS A 4 2.41 -8.23 -10.82
CA LYS A 4 3.52 -8.48 -9.91
C LYS A 4 4.53 -7.35 -10.03
N LEU A 5 4.78 -6.69 -8.90
CA LEU A 5 5.67 -5.54 -8.80
C LEU A 5 6.77 -5.87 -7.80
N THR A 6 7.93 -5.27 -7.97
CA THR A 6 8.89 -5.15 -6.88
C THR A 6 8.31 -4.26 -5.77
N LYS A 7 8.84 -4.36 -4.54
CA LYS A 7 8.47 -3.44 -3.46
C LYS A 7 8.62 -1.98 -3.90
N ASP A 8 9.72 -1.64 -4.54
CA ASP A 8 10.01 -0.25 -4.92
C ASP A 8 9.02 0.24 -5.98
N GLU A 9 8.71 -0.55 -7.01
CA GLU A 9 7.66 -0.24 -7.99
C GLU A 9 6.30 -0.10 -7.30
N PHE A 10 5.92 -1.02 -6.41
CA PHE A 10 4.65 -0.94 -5.68
C PHE A 10 4.51 0.34 -4.85
N ILE A 11 5.59 0.76 -4.17
CA ILE A 11 5.60 2.02 -3.41
C ILE A 11 5.53 3.24 -4.34
N GLU A 12 6.21 3.21 -5.48
CA GLU A 12 6.15 4.28 -6.47
C GLU A 12 4.73 4.45 -7.04
N GLU A 13 4.07 3.35 -7.39
CA GLU A 13 2.68 3.37 -7.88
C GLU A 13 1.71 3.89 -6.80
N LEU A 14 1.86 3.47 -5.54
CA LEU A 14 1.05 4.00 -4.44
C LEU A 14 1.25 5.51 -4.23
N ARG A 15 2.48 6.01 -4.34
CA ARG A 15 2.76 7.45 -4.26
C ARG A 15 2.15 8.21 -5.43
N ALA A 16 2.26 7.66 -6.64
CA ALA A 16 1.66 8.26 -7.82
C ALA A 16 0.14 8.39 -7.69
N GLU A 17 -0.51 7.36 -7.12
CA GLU A 17 -1.94 7.38 -6.89
C GLU A 17 -2.35 8.34 -5.76
N VAL A 18 -1.62 8.35 -4.63
CA VAL A 18 -1.84 9.33 -3.55
C VAL A 18 -1.71 10.77 -4.05
N ALA A 19 -0.74 11.05 -4.92
CA ALA A 19 -0.55 12.37 -5.52
C ALA A 19 -1.74 12.81 -6.40
N GLY A 20 -2.65 11.90 -6.76
CA GLY A 20 -3.92 12.21 -7.42
C GLY A 20 -4.98 12.83 -6.50
N TYR A 21 -4.76 12.80 -5.18
CA TYR A 21 -5.73 13.24 -4.17
C TYR A 21 -5.22 14.44 -3.35
N ASP A 22 -5.77 15.62 -3.63
CA ASP A 22 -5.41 16.88 -2.94
C ASP A 22 -5.69 16.84 -1.42
N GLU A 23 -6.65 16.01 -0.98
CA GLU A 23 -7.00 15.84 0.43
C GLU A 23 -5.95 15.04 1.22
N ILE A 24 -5.11 14.26 0.55
CA ILE A 24 -4.03 13.53 1.19
C ILE A 24 -2.83 14.47 1.32
N SER A 25 -2.68 15.07 2.50
CA SER A 25 -1.52 15.90 2.80
C SER A 25 -0.20 15.11 2.73
N GLU A 26 0.91 15.80 2.49
CA GLU A 26 2.27 15.21 2.51
C GLU A 26 2.55 14.41 3.79
N ALA A 27 2.07 14.88 4.94
CA ALA A 27 2.21 14.16 6.21
C ALA A 27 1.41 12.85 6.24
N ASN A 28 0.22 12.82 5.63
CA ASN A 28 -0.58 11.61 5.50
C ASN A 28 0.04 10.62 4.51
N GLU A 29 0.63 11.12 3.41
CA GLU A 29 1.37 10.29 2.46
C GLU A 29 2.58 9.64 3.14
N ASP A 30 3.39 10.41 3.87
CA ASP A 30 4.57 9.88 4.56
C ASP A 30 4.23 8.82 5.62
N ASP A 31 3.16 9.04 6.41
CA ASP A 31 2.68 8.02 7.36
C ASP A 31 2.16 6.78 6.63
N PHE A 32 1.39 6.97 5.55
CA PHE A 32 0.84 5.88 4.75
C PHE A 32 1.93 4.99 4.17
N ILE A 33 2.85 5.56 3.41
CA ILE A 33 3.96 4.82 2.81
C ILE A 33 4.84 4.19 3.90
N GLY A 34 5.14 4.92 4.97
CA GLY A 34 5.94 4.39 6.07
C GLY A 34 5.29 3.19 6.77
N ARG A 35 3.97 3.13 6.87
CA ARG A 35 3.23 1.99 7.43
C ARG A 35 3.18 0.81 6.47
N ILE A 36 2.95 1.06 5.17
CA ILE A 36 2.97 0.03 4.13
C ILE A 36 4.35 -0.63 4.07
N GLU A 37 5.43 0.15 4.07
CA GLU A 37 6.78 -0.40 4.07
C GLU A 37 7.04 -1.29 5.30
N LYS A 38 6.66 -0.82 6.50
CA LYS A 38 6.80 -1.61 7.73
C LYS A 38 5.99 -2.91 7.67
N TYR A 39 4.78 -2.86 7.11
CA TYR A 39 3.96 -4.05 6.92
C TYR A 39 4.63 -5.04 5.96
N ILE A 40 5.11 -4.57 4.80
CA ILE A 40 5.79 -5.41 3.82
C ILE A 40 7.00 -6.11 4.45
N GLU A 41 7.81 -5.37 5.21
CA GLU A 41 8.97 -5.95 5.90
C GLU A 41 8.58 -6.97 6.99
N ALA A 42 7.46 -6.75 7.69
CA ALA A 42 6.98 -7.65 8.73
C ALA A 42 6.38 -8.95 8.15
N GLU A 43 5.72 -8.84 6.99
CA GLU A 43 4.92 -9.91 6.38
C GLU A 43 5.61 -10.63 5.21
N LYS A 44 6.80 -10.17 4.77
CA LYS A 44 7.58 -10.85 3.73
C LYS A 44 7.80 -12.33 4.05
N GLY A 45 7.37 -13.20 3.13
CA GLY A 45 7.45 -14.66 3.28
C GLY A 45 6.40 -15.27 4.22
N LYS A 46 5.50 -14.47 4.81
CA LYS A 46 4.35 -14.94 5.60
C LYS A 46 3.03 -14.71 4.87
N ASN A 47 2.88 -13.55 4.22
CA ASN A 47 1.73 -13.25 3.39
C ASN A 47 1.92 -13.85 1.99
N LYS A 48 0.89 -14.54 1.48
CA LYS A 48 0.89 -15.15 0.14
C LYS A 48 1.10 -14.15 -1.01
N ARG A 49 0.80 -12.87 -0.79
CA ARG A 49 0.95 -11.77 -1.74
C ARG A 49 2.32 -11.06 -1.63
N ILE A 50 3.16 -11.44 -0.66
CA ILE A 50 4.47 -10.82 -0.42
C ILE A 50 5.55 -11.91 -0.37
N SER A 51 6.28 -12.07 -1.47
CA SER A 51 7.33 -13.09 -1.60
C SER A 51 8.73 -12.47 -1.61
N ILE A 52 9.73 -13.26 -1.23
CA ILE A 52 11.14 -12.91 -1.35
C ILE A 52 11.71 -13.69 -2.53
N GLU A 53 12.25 -13.00 -3.53
CA GLU A 53 12.81 -13.60 -4.74
C GLU A 53 14.25 -13.14 -4.93
N THR A 54 15.19 -14.08 -4.79
CA THR A 54 16.64 -13.85 -4.85
C THR A 54 17.13 -12.76 -3.88
N ASN A 55 16.95 -11.48 -4.23
CA ASN A 55 17.33 -10.29 -3.47
C ASN A 55 16.26 -9.18 -3.48
N SER A 56 15.06 -9.46 -3.98
CA SER A 56 13.97 -8.49 -4.07
C SER A 56 12.75 -8.98 -3.32
N ILE A 57 11.99 -8.04 -2.76
CA ILE A 57 10.65 -8.33 -2.26
C ILE A 57 9.68 -8.08 -3.42
N MET A 58 8.83 -9.05 -3.70
CA MET A 58 7.82 -8.98 -4.74
C MET A 58 6.43 -8.89 -4.12
N ILE A 59 5.63 -7.99 -4.66
CA ILE A 59 4.24 -7.74 -4.27
C ILE A 59 3.35 -8.25 -5.39
N GLN A 60 2.37 -9.08 -5.04
CA GLN A 60 1.42 -9.66 -5.97
C GLN A 60 0.03 -9.07 -5.74
N LEU A 61 -0.51 -8.48 -6.80
CA LEU A 61 -1.84 -7.89 -6.86
C LEU A 61 -2.72 -8.69 -7.84
N GLU A 62 -4.02 -8.59 -7.67
CA GLU A 62 -4.96 -9.22 -8.62
C GLU A 62 -4.94 -8.52 -9.97
N ASP A 63 -4.92 -7.19 -9.94
CA ASP A 63 -4.69 -6.29 -11.05
C ASP A 63 -4.35 -4.87 -10.52
N GLU A 64 -4.37 -3.86 -11.38
CA GLU A 64 -4.10 -2.46 -11.03
C GLU A 64 -5.16 -1.88 -10.07
N THR A 65 -6.37 -2.44 -10.03
CA THR A 65 -7.44 -1.92 -9.16
C THR A 65 -7.16 -2.09 -7.68
N ASP A 66 -6.34 -3.06 -7.30
CA ASP A 66 -5.88 -3.20 -5.91
C ASP A 66 -5.15 -1.93 -5.43
N LEU A 67 -4.38 -1.26 -6.30
CA LEU A 67 -3.67 -0.01 -5.94
C LEU A 67 -4.67 1.11 -5.65
N PHE A 68 -5.61 1.32 -6.57
CA PHE A 68 -6.67 2.32 -6.44
C PHE A 68 -7.49 2.08 -5.17
N GLU A 69 -7.93 0.84 -4.93
CA GLU A 69 -8.74 0.51 -3.75
C GLU A 69 -8.00 0.77 -2.43
N ILE A 70 -6.70 0.48 -2.37
CA ILE A 70 -5.90 0.73 -1.15
C ILE A 70 -5.87 2.24 -0.84
N VAL A 71 -5.65 3.07 -1.85
CA VAL A 71 -5.54 4.54 -1.68
C VAL A 71 -6.91 5.18 -1.47
N ASP A 72 -7.94 4.77 -2.22
CA ASP A 72 -9.32 5.26 -2.06
C ASP A 72 -9.84 5.00 -0.64
N GLN A 73 -9.61 3.80 -0.11
CA GLN A 73 -10.02 3.47 1.26
C GLN A 73 -9.24 4.29 2.30
N TYR A 74 -7.98 4.60 2.03
CA TYR A 74 -7.18 5.46 2.91
C TYR A 74 -7.68 6.91 2.87
N LEU A 75 -8.02 7.44 1.70
CA LEU A 75 -8.65 8.73 1.53
C LEU A 75 -9.96 8.83 2.32
N VAL A 76 -10.86 7.84 2.17
CA VAL A 76 -12.12 7.79 2.93
C VAL A 76 -11.83 7.81 4.43
N ALA A 77 -10.84 7.05 4.90
CA ALA A 77 -10.46 7.04 6.31
C ALA A 77 -9.90 8.39 6.80
N ILE A 78 -9.21 9.16 5.97
CA ILE A 78 -8.79 10.53 6.29
C ILE A 78 -10.02 11.44 6.43
N LEU A 79 -10.92 11.39 5.44
CA LEU A 79 -12.11 12.25 5.40
C LEU A 79 -13.07 11.98 6.56
N ASP A 80 -13.18 10.73 6.98
CA ASP A 80 -14.02 10.31 8.10
C ASP A 80 -13.32 10.39 9.47
N GLU A 81 -12.07 10.86 9.53
CA GLU A 81 -11.23 10.86 10.74
C GLU A 81 -11.04 9.45 11.36
N GLU A 82 -11.10 8.40 10.53
CA GLU A 82 -11.02 6.99 10.90
C GLU A 82 -9.69 6.31 10.46
N VAL A 83 -8.61 7.07 10.26
CA VAL A 83 -7.30 6.53 9.82
C VAL A 83 -6.81 5.36 10.68
N ASP A 84 -6.93 5.46 12.00
CA ASP A 84 -6.54 4.35 12.89
C ASP A 84 -7.34 3.08 12.64
N ARG A 85 -8.61 3.22 12.26
CA ARG A 85 -9.49 2.09 11.94
C ARG A 85 -9.12 1.45 10.61
N TYR A 86 -8.73 2.23 9.61
CA TYR A 86 -8.21 1.71 8.35
C TYR A 86 -7.01 0.77 8.56
N TRP A 87 -6.11 1.14 9.48
CA TRP A 87 -4.96 0.31 9.81
C TRP A 87 -5.28 -0.91 10.69
N GLN A 88 -6.46 -0.96 11.31
CA GLN A 88 -6.84 -2.11 12.14
C GLN A 88 -7.09 -3.34 11.28
N ASN A 89 -6.22 -4.35 11.46
CA ASN A 89 -6.23 -5.59 10.67
C ASN A 89 -5.94 -5.37 9.18
N TRP A 90 -5.21 -4.31 8.83
CA TRP A 90 -4.78 -4.05 7.46
C TRP A 90 -4.06 -5.25 6.87
N LYS A 91 -4.44 -5.61 5.65
CA LYS A 91 -3.84 -6.70 4.90
C LYS A 91 -3.82 -6.37 3.42
N LEU A 92 -2.67 -6.64 2.83
CA LEU A 92 -2.56 -6.85 1.40
C LEU A 92 -3.19 -8.18 0.98
#